data_AF-A0A923YFE5-F1
#
_entry.id   AF-A0A923YFE5-F1
#
_cell.length_a   1.000
_cell.length_b   1.000
_cell.length_c   1.000
_cell.angle_alpha   90.00
_cell.angle_beta   90.00
_cell.angle_gamma   90.00
#
_symmetry.space_group_name_H-M   'P 1'
#
loop_
_entity.id
_entity.type
_entity.pdbx_description
1 polymer ?
#
loop_
_entity_poly.entity_id
_entity_poly.type
_entity_poly.pdbx_seq_one_letter_code
_entity_poly.pdbx_strand_id
1 'polypeptide(L)'
;MGHYKVIALSVGGLGNKIFDYNDFVTSENFHEGRALELVKSGFLKEVTEEEALAGAEDATKDDKQQDEITDLTIDGLSKLKVTELRDLAKSKGYPNPEFATLTKNDLVDYILAKEIPAPLTVKTIDEVSIDYLKDQLTNADVEFAEDATKDDLYTLWTLTV
;
A
#
# COMPACT_ATOMS: atom_id res chain seq x y z
N MET A 1 -28.90 12.57 1.24
CA MET A 1 -27.53 13.11 1.36
C MET A 1 -26.57 11.99 0.98
N GLY A 2 -25.45 12.28 0.34
CA GLY A 2 -24.47 11.23 0.04
C GLY A 2 -23.68 10.89 1.32
N HIS A 3 -23.57 9.60 1.63
CA HIS A 3 -22.70 9.10 2.68
C HIS A 3 -21.43 8.57 2.04
N TYR A 4 -20.29 8.92 2.62
CA TYR A 4 -18.99 8.54 2.09
C TYR A 4 -18.10 8.04 3.22
N LYS A 5 -17.19 7.13 2.86
CA LYS A 5 -16.12 6.66 3.72
C LYS A 5 -14.79 7.18 3.21
N VAL A 6 -13.97 7.71 4.10
CA VAL A 6 -12.62 8.15 3.78
C VAL A 6 -11.73 6.94 3.56
N ILE A 7 -11.14 6.86 2.36
CA ILE A 7 -10.19 5.81 1.98
C ILE A 7 -8.76 6.35 1.79
N ALA A 8 -8.60 7.67 1.87
CA ALA A 8 -7.30 8.33 1.90
C ALA A 8 -6.69 8.32 3.31
N LEU A 9 -5.38 8.55 3.42
CA LEU A 9 -4.72 8.76 4.72
C LEU A 9 -5.33 9.92 5.51
N SER A 10 -5.69 11.01 4.81
CA SER A 10 -6.43 12.12 5.39
C SER A 10 -7.14 12.93 4.30
N VAL A 11 -8.29 13.51 4.64
CA VAL A 11 -9.07 14.37 3.74
C VAL A 11 -9.43 15.67 4.44
N GLY A 12 -9.09 16.78 3.80
CA GLY A 12 -9.50 18.12 4.24
C GLY A 12 -10.97 18.38 3.96
N GLY A 13 -11.69 18.72 5.03
CA GLY A 13 -13.09 19.08 5.03
C GLY A 13 -13.34 20.57 5.25
N LEU A 14 -14.63 20.91 5.28
CA LEU A 14 -15.14 22.24 5.53
C LEU A 14 -14.78 22.70 6.95
N GLY A 15 -14.28 23.93 7.08
CA GLY A 15 -13.91 24.52 8.37
C GLY A 15 -12.61 23.98 8.95
N ASN A 16 -11.63 23.61 8.11
CA ASN A 16 -10.34 23.04 8.51
C ASN A 16 -10.45 21.73 9.30
N LYS A 17 -11.57 21.01 9.15
CA LYS A 17 -11.67 19.65 9.67
C LYS A 17 -10.80 18.73 8.83
N ILE A 18 -10.13 17.79 9.48
CA ILE A 18 -9.40 16.72 8.81
C ILE A 18 -10.12 15.44 9.20
N PHE A 19 -10.43 14.62 8.19
CA PHE A 19 -11.01 13.30 8.37
C PHE A 19 -9.93 12.26 8.06
N ASP A 20 -9.80 11.27 8.94
CA ASP A 20 -8.78 10.23 8.87
C ASP A 20 -9.28 9.01 8.09
N TYR A 21 -8.38 8.09 7.78
CA TYR A 21 -8.73 6.83 7.12
C TYR A 21 -9.84 6.08 7.87
N ASN A 22 -10.83 5.58 7.13
CA ASN A 22 -12.08 4.97 7.60
C ASN A 22 -13.13 5.90 8.23
N ASP A 23 -12.90 7.21 8.31
CA ASP A 23 -13.94 8.12 8.80
C ASP A 23 -15.18 8.14 7.90
N PHE A 24 -16.35 8.20 8.53
CA PHE A 24 -17.61 8.39 7.84
C PHE A 24 -17.94 9.87 7.76
N VAL A 25 -18.13 10.33 6.53
CA VAL A 25 -18.36 11.73 6.21
C VAL A 25 -19.57 11.85 5.29
N THR A 26 -20.27 12.97 5.38
CA THR A 26 -21.37 13.27 4.48
C THR A 26 -20.97 14.38 3.51
N SER A 27 -21.77 14.56 2.45
CA SER A 27 -21.59 15.67 1.52
C SER A 27 -21.54 17.05 2.20
N GLU A 28 -22.10 17.19 3.41
CA GLU A 28 -22.12 18.45 4.19
C GLU A 28 -20.77 18.76 4.84
N ASN A 29 -19.91 17.75 5.00
CA ASN A 29 -18.56 17.93 5.52
C ASN A 29 -17.62 18.58 4.51
N PHE A 30 -18.06 18.81 3.28
CA PHE A 30 -17.26 19.35 2.19
C PHE A 30 -17.95 20.54 1.51
N HIS A 31 -17.19 21.30 0.74
CA HIS A 31 -17.76 22.27 -0.19
C HIS A 31 -18.61 21.55 -1.25
N GLU A 32 -19.62 22.24 -1.78
CA GLU A 32 -20.51 21.67 -2.81
C GLU A 32 -19.70 21.13 -4.00
N GLY A 33 -19.99 19.90 -4.41
CA GLY A 33 -19.27 19.21 -5.48
C GLY A 33 -17.92 18.59 -5.08
N ARG A 34 -17.28 19.03 -3.99
CA ARG A 34 -15.96 18.53 -3.57
C ARG A 34 -15.99 17.06 -3.16
N ALA A 35 -17.05 16.61 -2.50
CA ALA A 35 -17.21 15.20 -2.13
C ALA A 35 -17.18 14.29 -3.37
N LEU A 36 -17.88 14.68 -4.45
CA LEU A 36 -17.90 13.94 -5.72
C LEU A 36 -16.54 13.94 -6.42
N GLU A 37 -15.79 15.05 -6.36
CA GLU A 37 -14.42 15.09 -6.86
C GLU A 37 -13.53 14.11 -6.11
N LEU A 38 -13.63 14.10 -4.78
CA LEU A 38 -12.85 13.20 -3.94
C LEU A 38 -13.21 11.73 -4.16
N VAL A 39 -14.48 11.43 -4.48
CA VAL A 39 -14.88 10.08 -4.92
C VAL A 39 -14.22 9.71 -6.25
N LYS A 40 -14.27 10.61 -7.25
CA LYS A 40 -13.64 10.36 -8.55
C LYS A 40 -12.13 10.23 -8.48
N SER A 41 -11.49 10.96 -7.57
CA SER A 41 -10.05 10.89 -7.32
C SER A 41 -9.63 9.71 -6.43
N GLY A 42 -10.58 8.90 -5.93
CA GLY A 42 -10.28 7.74 -5.10
C GLY A 42 -9.90 8.06 -3.65
N PHE A 43 -10.30 9.21 -3.13
CA PHE A 43 -10.09 9.58 -1.71
C PHE A 43 -11.31 9.29 -0.84
N LEU A 44 -12.51 9.23 -1.44
CA LEU A 44 -13.76 8.87 -0.78
C LEU A 44 -14.42 7.69 -1.51
N LYS A 45 -15.13 6.85 -0.78
CA LYS A 45 -15.99 5.80 -1.32
C LYS A 45 -17.43 6.07 -0.93
N GLU A 46 -18.36 6.08 -1.89
CA GLU A 46 -19.79 6.13 -1.58
C GLU A 46 -20.19 4.85 -0.82
N VAL A 47 -20.84 5.05 0.32
CA VAL A 47 -21.36 3.97 1.17
C VAL A 47 -22.85 4.15 1.35
N THR A 48 -23.54 3.04 1.57
CA THR A 48 -24.97 3.07 1.90
C THR A 48 -25.19 3.60 3.31
N GLU A 49 -26.39 4.11 3.60
CA GLU A 49 -26.75 4.61 4.94
C GLU A 49 -26.62 3.49 6.00
N GLU A 50 -26.90 2.23 5.62
CA GLU A 50 -26.70 1.05 6.47
C GLU A 50 -25.22 0.82 6.83
N GLU A 51 -24.30 0.97 5.87
CA GLU A 51 -22.85 0.87 6.12
C GLU A 51 -22.32 2.03 6.96
N ALA A 52 -22.87 3.23 6.78
CA ALA A 52 -22.52 4.41 7.57
C ALA A 52 -22.98 4.29 9.03
N LEU A 53 -24.16 3.69 9.26
CA LEU A 53 -24.69 3.44 10.60
C LEU A 53 -23.95 2.29 11.30
N ALA A 54 -23.64 1.21 10.58
CA ALA A 54 -22.89 0.08 11.12
C ALA A 54 -21.46 0.48 11.58
N GLY A 55 -20.84 1.44 10.89
CA GLY A 55 -19.53 1.97 11.28
C GLY A 55 -19.55 3.04 12.38
N ALA A 56 -20.70 3.68 12.63
CA ALA A 56 -20.84 4.71 13.67
C ALA A 56 -21.04 4.13 15.08
N GLU A 57 -21.47 2.87 15.21
CA GLU A 57 -21.62 2.17 16.50
C GLU A 57 -20.30 1.56 17.01
N ASP A 58 -19.23 1.58 16.22
CA ASP A 58 -17.92 0.99 16.54
C ASP A 58 -16.95 1.99 17.23
N ALA A 59 -17.46 3.07 17.83
CA ALA A 59 -16.61 4.00 18.59
C ALA A 59 -16.26 3.52 20.01
N THR A 60 -16.85 2.41 20.47
CA THR A 60 -16.48 1.79 21.75
C THR A 60 -16.67 0.27 21.68
N LYS A 61 -15.71 -0.48 21.15
CA LYS A 61 -15.35 -1.82 21.65
C LYS A 61 -14.09 -2.34 20.97
N ASP A 62 -13.09 -2.50 21.81
CA ASP A 62 -12.10 -3.57 21.75
C ASP A 62 -12.71 -4.89 21.22
N ASP A 63 -11.94 -5.59 20.40
CA ASP A 63 -12.00 -7.04 20.13
C ASP A 63 -12.95 -7.57 19.02
N LYS A 64 -12.32 -8.03 17.92
CA LYS A 64 -12.75 -9.02 16.90
C LYS A 64 -13.89 -8.55 15.97
N GLN A 65 -13.77 -8.59 14.64
CA GLN A 65 -13.29 -9.71 13.82
C GLN A 65 -13.27 -9.26 12.34
N GLN A 66 -12.27 -9.74 11.60
CA GLN A 66 -12.31 -10.02 10.15
C GLN A 66 -12.80 -8.91 9.20
N ASP A 67 -11.86 -8.15 8.66
CA ASP A 67 -11.96 -7.73 7.26
C ASP A 67 -10.61 -7.98 6.57
N GLU A 68 -10.72 -8.49 5.35
CA GLU A 68 -9.66 -8.99 4.49
C GLU A 68 -8.35 -8.20 4.58
N ILE A 69 -7.28 -8.88 4.99
CA ILE A 69 -5.91 -8.39 4.84
C ILE A 69 -5.58 -8.43 3.35
N THR A 70 -5.97 -7.38 2.63
CA THR A 70 -5.48 -7.10 1.26
C THR A 70 -4.25 -6.20 1.26
N ASP A 71 -3.82 -5.75 2.44
CA ASP A 71 -2.56 -5.02 2.63
C ASP A 71 -1.56 -5.94 3.35
N LEU A 72 -0.61 -6.50 2.59
CA LEU A 72 0.53 -7.30 3.08
C LEU A 72 1.53 -6.40 3.83
N THR A 73 1.04 -5.74 4.87
CA THR A 73 1.82 -4.90 5.76
C THR A 73 2.44 -5.75 6.86
N ILE A 74 3.54 -5.25 7.45
CA ILE A 74 4.23 -5.90 8.57
C ILE A 74 3.26 -6.20 9.72
N ASP A 75 2.32 -5.28 9.96
CA ASP A 75 1.27 -5.41 10.97
C ASP A 75 0.26 -6.53 10.65
N GLY A 76 -0.18 -6.64 9.39
CA GLY A 76 -1.06 -7.71 8.93
C GLY A 76 -0.42 -9.10 9.03
N LEU A 77 0.84 -9.22 8.57
CA LEU A 77 1.57 -10.49 8.62
C LEU A 77 1.97 -10.88 10.05
N SER A 78 2.28 -9.90 10.92
CA SER A 78 2.58 -10.16 12.33
C SER A 78 1.38 -10.64 13.14
N LYS A 79 0.15 -10.46 12.63
CA LYS A 79 -1.08 -11.00 13.24
C LYS A 79 -1.36 -12.45 12.85
N LEU A 80 -0.80 -12.94 11.74
CA LEU A 80 -0.98 -14.31 11.27
C LEU A 80 -0.19 -15.33 12.11
N LYS A 81 -0.66 -16.58 12.15
CA LYS A 81 0.09 -17.67 12.77
C LYS A 81 1.24 -18.12 11.85
N VAL A 82 2.30 -18.67 12.44
CA VAL A 82 3.44 -19.26 11.70
C VAL A 82 2.99 -20.25 10.63
N THR A 83 1.95 -21.04 10.92
CA THR A 83 1.37 -21.99 9.97
C THR A 83 0.70 -21.31 8.78
N GLU A 84 0.00 -20.19 9.01
CA GLU A 84 -0.68 -19.42 7.96
C GLU A 84 0.32 -18.65 7.11
N LEU A 85 1.38 -18.10 7.72
CA LEU A 85 2.49 -17.49 6.99
C LEU A 85 3.18 -18.50 6.07
N ARG A 86 3.38 -19.74 6.53
CA ARG A 86 3.95 -20.82 5.71
C ARG A 86 3.01 -21.24 4.58
N ASP A 87 1.72 -21.31 4.85
CA ASP A 87 0.72 -21.67 3.84
C ASP A 87 0.59 -20.58 2.78
N LEU A 88 0.58 -19.31 3.20
CA LEU A 88 0.63 -18.14 2.33
C LEU A 88 1.90 -18.15 1.45
N ALA A 89 3.07 -18.36 2.05
CA ALA A 89 4.32 -18.42 1.30
C ALA A 89 4.36 -19.57 0.27
N LYS A 90 3.77 -20.73 0.60
CA LYS A 90 3.61 -21.85 -0.34
C LYS A 90 2.60 -21.55 -1.44
N SER A 91 1.47 -20.93 -1.09
CA SER A 91 0.40 -20.54 -2.03
C SER A 91 0.91 -19.52 -3.05
N LYS A 92 1.77 -18.58 -2.62
CA LYS A 92 2.47 -17.61 -3.46
C LYS A 92 3.63 -18.21 -4.28
N GLY A 93 3.94 -19.49 -4.10
CA GLY A 93 4.97 -20.20 -4.85
C GLY A 93 6.40 -19.86 -4.42
N TYR A 94 6.63 -19.35 -3.21
CA TYR A 94 7.99 -19.09 -2.72
C TYR A 94 8.66 -20.40 -2.30
N PRO A 95 9.75 -20.83 -2.96
CA PRO A 95 10.44 -22.05 -2.57
C PRO A 95 11.43 -21.73 -1.44
N ASN A 96 11.12 -22.17 -0.22
CA ASN A 96 12.12 -22.20 0.84
C ASN A 96 12.09 -23.54 1.61
N PRO A 97 13.14 -24.38 1.51
CA PRO A 97 13.24 -25.64 2.25
C PRO A 97 13.35 -25.43 3.78
N GLU A 98 13.70 -24.23 4.23
CA GLU A 98 13.90 -23.91 5.66
C GLU A 98 12.66 -23.31 6.33
N PHE A 99 11.51 -23.22 5.64
CA PHE A 99 10.28 -22.71 6.27
C PHE A 99 9.90 -23.44 7.57
N ALA A 100 10.28 -24.71 7.72
CA ALA A 100 10.03 -25.50 8.92
C ALA A 100 10.84 -25.03 10.15
N THR A 101 12.04 -24.45 9.94
CA THR A 101 12.97 -24.02 10.99
C THR A 101 12.93 -22.51 11.24
N LEU A 102 12.40 -21.72 10.30
CA LEU A 102 12.27 -20.27 10.42
C LEU A 102 11.27 -19.84 11.50
N THR A 103 11.62 -18.77 12.22
CA THR A 103 10.74 -18.16 13.22
C THR A 103 9.65 -17.33 12.57
N LYS A 104 8.64 -16.94 13.35
CA LYS A 104 7.54 -16.11 12.86
C LYS A 104 8.04 -14.83 12.18
N ASN A 105 9.00 -14.15 12.79
CA ASN A 105 9.51 -12.89 12.27
C ASN A 105 10.30 -13.08 10.97
N ASP A 106 11.09 -14.15 10.86
CA ASP A 106 11.83 -14.45 9.62
C ASP A 106 10.88 -14.78 8.46
N LEU A 107 9.76 -15.45 8.73
CA LEU A 107 8.74 -15.73 7.73
C LEU A 107 8.02 -14.46 7.27
N VAL A 108 7.70 -13.57 8.21
CA VAL A 108 7.10 -12.27 7.89
C VAL A 108 8.06 -11.44 7.04
N ASP A 109 9.32 -11.32 7.44
CA ASP A 109 10.36 -10.60 6.71
C ASP A 109 10.57 -11.16 5.30
N TYR A 110 10.63 -12.48 5.16
CA TYR A 110 10.79 -13.15 3.88
C TYR A 110 9.60 -12.92 2.92
N ILE A 111 8.36 -12.96 3.43
CA ILE A 111 7.16 -12.70 2.62
C ILE A 111 7.11 -11.21 2.23
N LEU A 112 7.40 -10.31 3.16
CA LEU A 112 7.49 -8.87 2.90
C LEU A 112 8.55 -8.55 1.85
N ALA A 113 9.74 -9.14 1.95
CA ALA A 113 10.82 -8.93 0.98
C ALA A 113 10.49 -9.44 -0.43
N LYS A 114 9.46 -10.29 -0.57
CA LYS A 114 9.00 -10.82 -1.86
C LYS A 114 7.74 -10.13 -2.39
N GLU A 115 6.88 -9.61 -1.53
CA GLU A 115 5.62 -8.95 -1.92
C GLU A 115 5.68 -7.42 -1.90
N ILE A 116 6.54 -6.84 -1.07
CA ILE A 116 6.86 -5.42 -1.14
C ILE A 116 8.02 -5.31 -2.12
N PRO A 117 7.84 -4.75 -3.34
CA PRO A 117 8.99 -4.27 -4.08
C PRO A 117 9.71 -3.33 -3.12
N ALA A 118 10.96 -3.67 -2.77
CA ALA A 118 11.74 -2.97 -1.75
C ALA A 118 11.38 -1.48 -1.81
N PRO A 119 11.04 -0.83 -0.67
CA PRO A 119 10.60 0.56 -0.70
C PRO A 119 11.54 1.28 -1.63
N LEU A 120 10.98 2.01 -2.60
CA LEU A 120 11.72 2.92 -3.48
C LEU A 120 12.37 3.95 -2.56
N THR A 121 13.40 3.49 -1.86
CA THR A 121 14.46 4.27 -1.31
C THR A 121 14.96 4.92 -2.57
N VAL A 122 14.68 6.22 -2.67
CA VAL A 122 15.25 7.09 -3.67
C VAL A 122 16.75 6.99 -3.45
N LYS A 123 17.36 5.92 -3.99
CA LYS A 123 18.79 5.66 -3.88
C LYS A 123 19.40 6.76 -4.68
N THR A 124 20.15 7.63 -4.03
CA THR A 124 20.81 8.72 -4.74
C THR A 124 21.73 8.13 -5.81
N ILE A 125 22.01 8.88 -6.88
CA ILE A 125 22.85 8.40 -7.98
C ILE A 125 24.17 7.79 -7.49
N ASP A 126 24.73 8.27 -6.38
CA ASP A 126 25.94 7.72 -5.75
C ASP A 126 25.77 6.28 -5.20
N GLU A 127 24.57 5.94 -4.72
CA GLU A 127 24.26 4.64 -4.10
C GLU A 127 23.88 3.56 -5.11
N VAL A 128 23.62 3.94 -6.37
CA VAL A 128 23.26 3.02 -7.44
C VAL A 128 24.42 2.78 -8.38
N SER A 129 24.69 1.53 -8.74
CA SER A 129 25.71 1.18 -9.74
C SER A 129 25.16 1.29 -11.16
N ILE A 130 26.00 1.64 -12.14
CA ILE A 130 25.61 1.63 -13.57
C ILE A 130 25.02 0.28 -13.97
N ASP A 131 25.62 -0.82 -13.52
CA ASP A 131 25.19 -2.18 -13.85
C ASP A 131 23.74 -2.46 -13.38
N TYR A 132 23.40 -2.01 -12.17
CA TYR A 132 22.05 -2.09 -11.63
C TYR A 132 21.06 -1.26 -12.44
N LEU A 133 21.43 -0.03 -12.83
CA LEU A 133 20.55 0.82 -13.64
C LEU A 133 20.28 0.20 -15.02
N LYS A 134 21.29 -0.37 -15.66
CA LYS A 134 21.14 -1.07 -16.95
C LYS A 134 20.23 -2.29 -16.83
N ASP A 135 20.38 -3.09 -15.77
CA ASP A 135 19.52 -4.24 -15.49
C ASP A 135 18.06 -3.81 -15.27
N GLN A 136 17.82 -2.78 -14.46
CA GLN A 136 16.47 -2.26 -14.19
C GLN A 136 15.81 -1.69 -15.45
N LEU A 137 16.53 -0.90 -16.25
CA LEU A 137 16.02 -0.34 -17.50
C LEU A 137 15.73 -1.43 -18.54
N THR A 138 16.57 -2.47 -18.62
CA THR A 138 16.35 -3.61 -19.50
C THR A 138 15.13 -4.41 -19.08
N ASN A 139 14.95 -4.65 -17.78
CA ASN A 139 13.75 -5.30 -17.24
C ASN A 139 12.48 -4.48 -17.47
N ALA A 140 12.61 -3.14 -17.53
CA ALA A 140 11.52 -2.22 -17.84
C ALA A 140 11.31 -1.98 -19.35
N ASP A 141 12.02 -2.71 -20.23
CA ASP A 141 11.95 -2.58 -21.69
C ASP A 141 12.29 -1.16 -22.20
N VAL A 142 13.21 -0.46 -21.52
CA VAL A 142 13.67 0.89 -21.88
C VAL A 142 14.96 0.82 -22.68
N GLU A 143 14.95 1.37 -23.90
CA GLU A 143 16.16 1.53 -24.71
C GLU A 143 17.04 2.68 -24.20
N PHE A 144 18.35 2.41 -24.06
CA PHE A 144 19.37 3.40 -23.69
C PHE A 144 20.62 3.24 -24.56
N ALA A 145 21.38 4.33 -24.73
CA ALA A 145 22.62 4.31 -25.51
C ALA A 145 23.71 3.46 -24.83
N GLU A 146 24.54 2.74 -25.60
CA GLU A 146 25.65 1.94 -25.04
C GLU A 146 26.68 2.81 -24.28
N ASP A 147 26.87 4.05 -24.72
CA ASP A 147 27.72 5.07 -24.10
C ASP A 147 26.99 5.93 -23.05
N ALA A 148 25.75 5.60 -22.69
CA ALA A 148 24.98 6.35 -21.70
C ALA A 148 25.73 6.47 -20.37
N THR A 149 25.78 7.69 -19.84
CA THR A 149 26.44 7.94 -18.57
C THR A 149 25.57 7.47 -17.40
N LYS A 150 26.17 7.38 -16.22
CA LYS A 150 25.44 7.03 -14.98
C LYS A 150 24.24 7.95 -14.74
N ASP A 151 24.38 9.23 -15.07
CA ASP A 151 23.36 10.26 -14.87
C ASP A 151 22.18 10.11 -15.84
N ASP A 152 22.48 9.78 -17.10
CA ASP A 152 21.45 9.49 -18.12
C ASP A 152 20.63 8.25 -17.73
N LEU A 153 21.31 7.17 -17.32
CA LEU A 153 20.65 5.93 -16.89
C LEU A 153 19.83 6.13 -15.62
N TYR A 154 20.33 6.92 -14.67
CA TYR A 154 19.62 7.24 -13.45
C TYR A 154 18.37 8.08 -13.72
N THR A 155 18.48 9.08 -14.59
CA THR A 155 17.35 9.91 -15.03
C THR A 155 16.27 9.05 -15.69
N LEU A 156 16.65 8.18 -16.63
CA LEU A 156 15.72 7.26 -17.28
C LEU A 156 15.03 6.34 -16.27
N TRP A 157 15.79 5.78 -15.32
CA TRP A 157 15.26 4.91 -14.29
C TRP A 157 14.23 5.65 -13.43
N THR A 158 14.54 6.85 -12.94
CA THR A 158 13.58 7.66 -12.16
C THR A 158 12.33 8.10 -12.93
N LEU A 159 12.37 8.10 -14.27
CA LEU A 159 11.18 8.36 -15.10
C LEU A 159 10.35 7.09 -15.34
N THR A 160 10.93 5.91 -15.11
CA THR A 160 10.25 4.62 -15.29
C THR A 160 9.64 4.06 -14.01
N VAL A 161 10.18 4.40 -12.83
CA VAL A 161 9.62 4.04 -11.51
C VAL A 161 8.62 5.06 -11.02
#